data_AF-A0A968F416-F1
#
_entry.id   AF-A0A968F416-F1
#
_cell.length_a   1.000
_cell.length_b   1.000
_cell.length_c   1.000
_cell.angle_alpha   90.00
_cell.angle_beta   90.00
_cell.angle_gamma   90.00
#
_symmetry.space_group_name_H-M   'P 1'
#
loop_
_entity.id
_entity.type
_entity.pdbx_description
1 polymer ?
#
loop_
_entity_poly.entity_id
_entity_poly.type
_entity_poly.pdbx_seq_one_letter_code
_entity_poly.pdbx_strand_id
1 'polypeptide(L)'
;FLNEEGDTLEIEEIPVHVPAIFMPSYESELKLLLPQLRFYKINTTLLGSDSYGQSEIVEMKESQDNPVLFVSKTLTLPEDTLWLKFNYLYQT
;
A
#
# COMPACT_ATOMS: atom_id res chain seq x y z
N PHE A 1 -26.55 8.44 -9.01
CA PHE A 1 -27.51 8.52 -7.90
C PHE A 1 -27.99 9.96 -7.80
N LEU A 2 -29.29 10.20 -7.62
CA LEU A 2 -29.90 11.53 -7.47
C LEU A 2 -30.28 11.73 -6.00
N ASN A 3 -30.27 12.96 -5.51
CA ASN A 3 -30.79 13.27 -4.17
C ASN A 3 -32.34 13.29 -4.17
N GLU A 4 -32.96 13.51 -3.00
CA GLU A 4 -34.43 13.59 -2.87
C GLU A 4 -35.05 14.77 -3.64
N GLU A 5 -34.22 15.73 -4.07
CA GLU A 5 -34.62 16.92 -4.83
C GLU A 5 -34.42 16.73 -6.35
N GLY A 6 -33.91 15.57 -6.78
CA GLY A 6 -33.73 15.23 -8.19
C GLY A 6 -32.45 15.79 -8.82
N ASP A 7 -31.57 16.40 -8.02
CA ASP A 7 -30.29 16.90 -8.47
C ASP A 7 -29.25 15.78 -8.56
N THR A 8 -28.36 15.91 -9.55
CA THR A 8 -27.13 15.12 -9.59
C THR A 8 -26.28 15.52 -8.40
N LEU A 9 -25.96 14.56 -7.53
CA LEU A 9 -24.94 14.72 -6.50
C LEU A 9 -23.69 15.33 -7.17
N GLU A 10 -23.18 16.44 -6.65
CA GLU A 10 -21.88 16.95 -7.08
C GLU A 10 -20.88 15.81 -6.88
N ILE A 11 -20.19 15.43 -7.97
CA ILE A 11 -19.27 14.27 -8.04
C ILE A 11 -18.08 14.40 -7.07
N GLU A 12 -17.96 15.53 -6.37
CA GLU A 12 -17.03 15.72 -5.29
C GLU A 12 -17.32 14.71 -4.17
N GLU A 13 -16.46 13.68 -4.13
CA GLU A 13 -16.07 12.96 -2.92
C GLU A 13 -16.89 11.73 -2.49
N ILE A 14 -17.56 10.98 -3.37
CA ILE A 14 -17.99 9.63 -2.95
C ILE A 14 -16.74 8.72 -2.96
N PRO A 15 -16.19 8.33 -1.79
CA PRO A 15 -15.02 7.45 -1.76
C PRO A 15 -15.37 6.13 -2.45
N VAL A 16 -14.53 5.72 -3.38
CA VAL A 16 -14.72 4.44 -4.06
C VAL A 16 -14.23 3.36 -3.12
N HIS A 17 -15.16 2.52 -2.66
CA HIS A 17 -14.81 1.38 -1.85
C HIS A 17 -14.62 0.14 -2.72
N VAL A 18 -13.39 -0.38 -2.73
CA VAL A 18 -13.05 -1.68 -3.32
C VAL A 18 -12.55 -2.56 -2.17
N PRO A 19 -13.11 -3.76 -1.93
CA PRO A 19 -12.70 -4.56 -0.77
C PRO A 19 -11.21 -4.88 -0.76
N ALA A 20 -10.67 -5.26 -1.93
CA ALA A 20 -9.24 -5.49 -2.11
C ALA A 20 -8.82 -5.26 -3.57
N ILE A 21 -7.58 -4.81 -3.76
CA ILE A 21 -6.91 -4.73 -5.06
C ILE A 21 -5.64 -5.58 -4.99
N PHE A 22 -5.47 -6.49 -5.94
CA PHE A 22 -4.20 -7.20 -6.15
C PHE A 22 -3.31 -6.36 -7.07
N MET A 23 -2.21 -5.84 -6.52
CA MET A 23 -1.28 -4.93 -7.20
C MET A 23 0.17 -5.39 -6.97
N PRO A 24 0.61 -6.46 -7.65
CA PRO A 24 2.03 -6.82 -7.65
C PRO A 24 2.79 -5.80 -8.49
N SER A 25 3.77 -5.11 -7.89
CA SER A 25 4.52 -4.05 -8.56
C SER A 25 5.90 -3.90 -7.93
N TYR A 26 6.84 -3.34 -8.68
CA TYR A 26 8.14 -2.93 -8.16
C TYR A 26 8.02 -1.63 -7.35
N GLU A 27 9.01 -1.35 -6.51
CA GLU A 27 9.06 -0.15 -5.67
C GLU A 27 8.86 1.14 -6.48
N SER A 28 9.53 1.26 -7.63
CA SER A 28 9.42 2.44 -8.51
C SER A 28 8.00 2.66 -9.04
N GLU A 29 7.26 1.59 -9.29
CA GLU A 29 5.88 1.63 -9.77
C GLU A 29 4.93 1.97 -8.62
N LEU A 30 5.14 1.41 -7.44
CA LEU A 30 4.35 1.69 -6.23
C LEU A 30 4.41 3.17 -5.85
N LYS A 31 5.59 3.81 -5.96
CA LYS A 31 5.76 5.25 -5.73
C LYS A 31 4.89 6.12 -6.65
N LEU A 32 4.54 5.62 -7.84
CA LEU A 32 3.67 6.31 -8.79
C LEU A 32 2.19 5.98 -8.55
N LEU A 33 1.88 4.73 -8.20
CA LEU A 33 0.51 4.23 -8.09
C LEU A 33 -0.17 4.57 -6.76
N LEU A 34 0.53 4.44 -5.63
CA LEU A 34 -0.04 4.67 -4.30
C LEU A 34 -0.64 6.08 -4.13
N PRO A 35 0.02 7.18 -4.60
CA PRO A 35 -0.57 8.52 -4.55
C PRO A 35 -1.89 8.64 -5.30
N GLN A 36 -2.08 7.85 -6.37
CA GLN A 36 -3.33 7.87 -7.14
C GLN A 36 -4.50 7.34 -6.32
N LEU A 37 -4.29 6.29 -5.52
CA LEU A 37 -5.35 5.75 -4.66
C LEU A 37 -5.90 6.81 -3.72
N ARG A 38 -4.99 7.60 -3.14
CA ARG A 38 -5.35 8.70 -2.25
C ARG A 38 -6.02 9.86 -3.00
N PHE A 39 -5.47 10.24 -4.16
CA PHE A 39 -6.05 11.30 -5.00
C PHE A 39 -7.49 10.98 -5.42
N TYR A 40 -7.75 9.74 -5.83
CA TYR A 40 -9.07 9.26 -6.23
C TYR A 40 -9.95 8.80 -5.05
N LYS A 41 -9.49 8.96 -3.80
CA LYS A 41 -10.19 8.53 -2.58
C LYS A 41 -10.67 7.08 -2.64
N ILE A 42 -9.80 6.21 -3.16
CA ILE A 42 -10.03 4.77 -3.23
C ILE A 42 -9.63 4.16 -1.89
N ASN A 43 -10.62 3.60 -1.19
CA ASN A 43 -10.42 2.92 0.09
C ASN A 43 -10.43 1.41 -0.16
N THR A 44 -9.28 0.76 0.00
CA THR A 44 -9.10 -0.65 -0.33
C THR A 44 -8.04 -1.35 0.52
N THR A 45 -8.11 -2.67 0.59
CA THR A 45 -6.98 -3.50 1.05
C THR A 45 -6.06 -3.81 -0.12
N LEU A 46 -4.76 -3.52 0.03
CA LEU A 46 -3.77 -3.82 -0.99
C LEU A 46 -3.19 -5.22 -0.77
N LEU A 47 -3.20 -6.03 -1.83
CA LEU A 47 -2.59 -7.34 -1.86
C LEU A 47 -1.37 -7.29 -2.80
N GLY A 48 -0.18 -7.55 -2.26
CA GLY A 48 1.07 -7.22 -2.93
C GLY A 48 2.19 -8.25 -2.82
N SER A 49 3.31 -7.91 -3.45
CA SER A 49 4.59 -8.63 -3.38
C SER A 49 5.52 -8.01 -2.34
N ASP A 50 6.70 -8.62 -2.16
CA ASP A 50 7.77 -8.19 -1.24
C ASP A 50 8.18 -6.72 -1.38
N SER A 51 7.93 -6.09 -2.53
CA SER A 51 8.21 -4.68 -2.78
C SER A 51 7.43 -3.72 -1.87
N TYR A 52 6.31 -4.16 -1.29
CA TYR A 52 5.60 -3.39 -0.28
C TYR A 52 6.31 -3.34 1.08
N GLY A 53 7.25 -4.25 1.32
CA GLY A 53 8.08 -4.28 2.52
C GLY A 53 9.29 -3.35 2.46
N GLN A 54 9.54 -2.65 1.34
CA GLN A 54 10.62 -1.67 1.24
C GLN A 54 10.35 -0.48 2.16
N SER A 55 11.37 -0.02 2.90
CA SER A 55 11.21 1.04 3.92
C SER A 55 10.56 2.29 3.34
N GLU A 56 10.99 2.70 2.14
CA GLU A 56 10.43 3.89 1.48
C GLU A 56 8.94 3.75 1.17
N ILE A 57 8.44 2.53 0.87
CA ILE A 57 7.02 2.28 0.61
C ILE A 57 6.23 2.21 1.92
N VAL A 58 6.77 1.55 2.94
CA VAL A 58 6.14 1.43 4.28
C VAL A 58 5.95 2.80 4.93
N GLU A 59 6.91 3.71 4.71
CA GLU A 59 6.87 5.08 5.25
C GLU A 59 5.94 6.02 4.48
N MET A 60 5.44 5.63 3.29
CA MET A 60 4.47 6.44 2.55
C MET A 60 3.14 6.54 3.32
N LYS A 61 2.57 7.74 3.36
CA LYS A 61 1.24 7.97 3.98
C LYS A 61 0.15 7.14 3.31
N GLU A 62 0.27 6.95 2.00
CA GLU A 62 -0.68 6.18 1.19
C GLU A 62 -0.73 4.70 1.59
N SER A 63 0.40 4.13 2.02
CA SER A 63 0.50 2.78 2.58
C SER A 63 -0.06 2.69 4.00
N GLN A 64 -0.19 3.82 4.71
CA GLN A 64 -0.83 3.89 6.03
C GLN A 64 -2.35 4.06 5.89
N ASP A 65 -2.81 4.78 4.85
CA ASP A 65 -4.21 5.00 4.56
C ASP A 65 -4.92 3.73 4.04
N ASN A 66 -4.19 2.83 3.36
CA ASN A 66 -4.71 1.57 2.82
C ASN A 66 -3.94 0.37 3.41
N PRO A 67 -4.59 -0.54 4.15
CA PRO A 67 -3.90 -1.69 4.73
C PRO A 67 -3.29 -2.57 3.64
N VAL A 68 -2.02 -2.93 3.83
CA VAL A 68 -1.27 -3.75 2.87
C VAL A 68 -1.01 -5.15 3.44
N LEU A 69 -1.37 -6.18 2.68
CA LEU A 69 -0.98 -7.57 2.91
C LEU A 69 -0.08 -8.00 1.76
N PHE A 70 1.13 -8.45 2.07
CA PHE A 70 2.06 -8.89 1.04
C PHE A 70 2.80 -10.16 1.45
N VAL A 71 3.24 -10.90 0.43
CA VAL A 71 4.06 -12.10 0.63
C VAL A 71 5.53 -11.74 0.49
N SER A 72 6.32 -12.12 1.48
CA SER A 72 7.78 -11.97 1.49
C SER A 72 8.45 -13.33 1.57
N LYS A 73 9.56 -13.51 0.83
CA LYS A 73 10.39 -14.73 0.95
C LYS A 73 11.30 -14.66 2.18
N THR A 74 11.54 -13.48 2.72
CA THR A 74 12.46 -13.22 3.83
C THR A 74 11.77 -12.35 4.85
N LEU A 75 11.13 -12.97 5.84
CA LEU A 75 10.59 -12.24 6.98
C LEU A 75 11.72 -12.10 8.01
N THR A 76 12.27 -10.90 8.15
CA THR A 76 13.18 -10.62 9.26
C THR A 76 12.32 -10.22 10.45
N LEU A 77 12.19 -11.11 11.42
CA LEU A 77 11.59 -10.72 12.70
C LEU A 77 12.62 -9.93 13.52
N PRO A 78 12.23 -8.91 14.29
CA PRO A 78 13.15 -8.13 15.13
C PRO A 78 14.00 -8.99 16.09
N GLU A 79 13.47 -10.13 16.50
CA GLU A 79 14.13 -11.13 17.35
C GLU A 79 15.10 -12.07 16.60
N ASP A 80 15.21 -11.97 15.27
CA ASP A 80 16.02 -12.89 14.47
C ASP A 80 17.51 -12.53 14.53
N THR A 81 18.16 -12.98 15.61
CA THR A 81 19.58 -12.77 15.89
C THR A 81 20.52 -13.34 14.83
N LEU A 82 20.09 -14.32 14.03
CA LEU A 82 20.89 -14.90 12.95
C LEU A 82 20.96 -13.93 11.76
N TRP A 83 19.82 -13.31 11.40
CA TRP A 83 19.78 -12.32 10.33
C TRP A 83 20.56 -11.05 10.70
N LEU A 84 20.44 -10.57 11.95
CA LEU A 84 21.21 -9.40 12.39
C LEU A 84 22.73 -9.63 12.27
N LYS A 85 23.21 -10.84 12.61
CA LYS A 85 24.61 -11.22 12.43
C LYS A 85 25.00 -11.33 10.97
N PHE A 86 24.16 -11.94 10.14
CA PHE A 86 24.39 -12.01 8.69
C PHE A 86 24.49 -10.60 8.09
N ASN A 87 23.52 -9.74 8.32
CA ASN A 87 23.51 -8.38 7.80
C ASN A 87 24.73 -7.57 8.24
N TYR A 88 25.12 -7.65 9.52
CA TYR A 88 26.34 -7.01 10.03
C TYR A 88 27.62 -7.47 9.30
N LEU A 89 27.70 -8.75 8.95
CA LEU A 89 28.88 -9.31 8.29
C LEU A 89 28.95 -8.98 6.79
N TYR A 90 27.84 -8.65 6.13
CA TYR A 90 27.75 -8.51 4.68
C TYR A 90 27.37 -7.11 4.17
N GLN A 91 27.25 -6.09 5.04
CA GLN A 91 27.03 -4.68 4.66
C GLN A 91 28.33 -3.95 4.22
N THR A 92 29.19 -4.58 3.41
CA THR A 92 30.40 -3.92 2.85
C THR A 92 30.15 -3.36 1.45
#